data_AF-A0A936MGH8-F1
#
_entry.id   AF-A0A936MGH8-F1
#
_cell.length_a   1.000
_cell.length_b   1.000
_cell.length_c   1.000
_cell.angle_alpha   90.00
_cell.angle_beta   90.00
_cell.angle_gamma   90.00
#
_symmetry.space_group_name_H-M   'P 1'
#
loop_
_entity.id
_entity.type
_entity.pdbx_description
1 polymer ?
#
loop_
_entity_poly.entity_id
_entity_poly.type
_entity_poly.pdbx_seq_one_letter_code
_entity_poly.pdbx_strand_id
1 'polypeptide(L)'
;MPVIPYAYRRRLHIQAQASAIPSDYSIVVPLDHWSLTGQSKSLLTGNDVRIFRDDGGMLTELDRVLDPVSSWNGTSTRLWFRTTAPIEASAVDQSYWIYYGDPTAAKPPADGNRVYLIWNDFDDGVVDSGGFTLSLIGGAKGAAAEAGSALTLSVSSGDLGLVGQLRVFASRREWRFRGRYVRDVHGRRFG
;
A
#
# COMPACT_ATOMS: atom_id res chain seq x y z
N MET A 1 32.80 -5.39 6.09
CA MET A 1 31.34 -5.11 6.06
C MET A 1 31.12 -3.95 5.09
N PRO A 2 30.14 -4.01 4.18
CA PRO A 2 29.86 -2.91 3.27
C PRO A 2 29.62 -1.62 4.08
N VAL A 3 30.22 -0.51 3.65
CA VAL A 3 29.90 0.79 4.22
C VAL A 3 28.49 1.13 3.76
N ILE A 4 27.55 1.17 4.70
CA ILE A 4 26.20 1.64 4.45
C ILE A 4 26.29 3.18 4.37
N PRO A 5 26.02 3.83 3.22
CA PRO A 5 26.26 5.26 3.01
C PRO A 5 25.30 6.18 3.80
N TYR A 6 24.46 5.60 4.66
CA TYR A 6 23.45 6.31 5.43
C TYR A 6 24.03 6.77 6.77
N ALA A 7 24.08 8.09 6.95
CA ALA A 7 24.66 8.72 8.15
C ALA A 7 23.86 8.46 9.43
N TYR A 8 22.59 8.09 9.32
CA TYR A 8 21.68 7.95 10.45
C TYR A 8 20.89 6.65 10.39
N ARG A 9 20.58 6.12 11.57
CA ARG A 9 19.66 4.99 11.74
C ARG A 9 18.85 5.11 13.03
N ARG A 10 17.65 4.55 13.01
CA ARG A 10 16.75 4.43 14.16
C ARG A 10 16.27 2.98 14.27
N ARG A 11 16.45 2.38 15.45
CA ARG A 11 15.90 1.05 15.75
C ARG A 11 14.38 1.13 15.83
N LEU A 12 13.69 0.15 15.28
CA LEU A 12 12.26 -0.04 15.43
C LEU A 12 12.01 -1.04 16.56
N HIS A 13 11.03 -0.72 17.41
CA HIS A 13 10.52 -1.64 18.43
C HIS A 13 9.13 -2.07 17.99
N ILE A 14 9.03 -3.30 17.46
CA ILE A 14 7.76 -3.86 17.01
C ILE A 14 7.27 -4.77 18.10
N GLN A 15 6.22 -4.35 18.79
CA GLN A 15 5.67 -5.08 19.92
C GLN A 15 4.39 -5.80 19.50
N ALA A 16 4.42 -7.14 19.57
CA ALA A 16 3.21 -7.94 19.54
C ALA A 16 2.43 -7.74 20.84
N GLN A 17 1.11 -7.65 20.73
CA GLN A 17 0.21 -7.54 21.88
C GLN A 17 -0.18 -8.95 22.34
N ALA A 18 -1.46 -9.19 22.65
CA ALA A 18 -1.93 -10.51 23.08
C ALA A 18 -1.79 -11.60 21.99
N SER A 19 -1.79 -11.22 20.72
CA SER A 19 -1.59 -12.13 19.59
C SER A 19 -0.21 -11.95 18.98
N ALA A 20 0.40 -13.06 18.55
CA ALA A 20 1.62 -13.03 17.77
C ALA A 20 1.40 -12.29 16.44
N ILE A 21 2.46 -11.66 15.94
CA ILE A 21 2.52 -11.11 14.59
C ILE A 21 3.20 -12.17 13.72
N PRO A 22 2.53 -12.74 12.71
CA PRO A 22 3.15 -13.70 11.82
C PRO A 22 4.35 -13.13 11.05
N SER A 23 5.16 -14.02 10.47
CA SER A 23 5.94 -13.60 9.30
C SER A 23 4.99 -13.15 8.20
N ASP A 24 5.49 -12.33 7.29
CA ASP A 24 4.76 -11.81 6.16
C ASP A 24 3.61 -10.84 6.49
N TYR A 25 3.63 -10.27 7.70
CA TYR A 25 2.62 -9.32 8.14
C TYR A 25 3.00 -7.88 7.79
N SER A 26 2.07 -7.14 7.18
CA SER A 26 2.27 -5.73 6.86
C SER A 26 2.15 -4.86 8.10
N ILE A 27 3.18 -4.08 8.39
CA ILE A 27 3.20 -3.14 9.50
C ILE A 27 3.55 -1.74 9.02
N VAL A 28 3.02 -0.74 9.73
CA VAL A 28 3.22 0.68 9.42
C VAL A 28 4.14 1.32 10.45
N VAL A 29 5.09 2.12 9.97
CA VAL A 29 5.99 2.90 10.82
C VAL A 29 5.74 4.39 10.62
N PRO A 30 5.46 5.14 11.70
CA PRO A 30 5.42 6.58 11.64
C PRO A 30 6.84 7.17 11.63
N LEU A 31 7.02 8.20 10.81
CA LEU A 31 8.23 8.97 10.67
C LEU A 31 7.88 10.47 10.62
N ASP A 32 8.45 11.23 11.55
CA ASP A 32 8.46 12.69 11.45
C ASP A 32 9.53 13.10 10.43
N HIS A 33 9.19 12.98 9.15
CA HIS A 33 10.10 13.25 8.05
C HIS A 33 10.35 14.74 7.87
N TRP A 34 9.37 15.59 8.21
CA TRP A 34 9.51 17.04 8.22
C TRP A 34 10.66 17.50 9.11
N SER A 35 10.75 16.98 10.34
CA SER A 35 11.88 17.32 11.23
C SER A 35 13.23 16.86 10.67
N LEU A 36 13.27 15.73 9.95
CA LEU A 36 14.51 15.21 9.35
C LEU A 36 14.99 16.06 8.17
N THR A 37 14.09 16.44 7.27
CA THR A 37 14.40 17.31 6.13
C THR A 37 14.75 18.72 6.58
N GLY A 38 14.06 19.26 7.59
CA GLY A 38 14.38 20.56 8.19
C GLY A 38 15.76 20.62 8.86
N GLN A 39 16.32 19.46 9.24
CA GLN A 39 17.68 19.32 9.77
C GLN A 39 18.70 18.89 8.70
N SER A 40 18.30 18.83 7.42
CA SER A 40 19.13 18.32 6.31
C SER A 40 19.64 16.88 6.53
N LYS A 41 18.92 16.08 7.31
CA LYS A 41 19.27 14.68 7.59
C LYS A 41 18.67 13.71 6.57
N SER A 42 17.69 14.14 5.79
CA SER A 42 16.99 13.29 4.83
C SER A 42 16.56 14.09 3.60
N LEU A 43 16.41 13.41 2.46
CA LEU A 43 15.98 14.02 1.20
C LEU A 43 14.48 14.32 1.25
N LEU A 44 14.03 15.44 0.67
CA LEU A 44 12.60 15.78 0.59
C LEU A 44 11.74 14.69 -0.08
N THR A 45 12.35 13.90 -0.96
CA THR A 45 11.70 12.79 -1.69
C THR A 45 11.55 11.52 -0.86
N GLY A 46 12.22 11.42 0.29
CA GLY A 46 12.34 10.18 1.07
C GLY A 46 13.11 9.07 0.37
N ASN A 47 13.80 9.38 -0.74
CA ASN A 47 14.61 8.42 -1.50
C ASN A 47 15.80 7.89 -0.71
N ASP A 48 16.14 8.44 0.44
CA ASP A 48 17.16 7.93 1.34
C ASP A 48 16.56 7.14 2.52
N VAL A 49 15.24 7.10 2.67
CA VAL A 49 14.63 6.34 3.76
C VAL A 49 14.53 4.86 3.39
N ARG A 50 15.25 4.03 4.15
CA ARG A 50 15.34 2.58 4.00
C ARG A 50 14.87 1.84 5.23
N ILE A 51 14.40 0.60 5.03
CA ILE A 51 14.10 -0.33 6.11
C ILE A 51 15.00 -1.54 5.94
N PHE A 52 15.73 -1.89 7.00
CA PHE A 52 16.57 -3.08 7.05
C PHE A 52 16.15 -3.98 8.20
N ARG A 53 16.28 -5.29 8.02
CA ARG A 53 16.32 -6.25 9.12
C ARG A 53 17.77 -6.68 9.35
N ASP A 54 18.16 -6.69 10.62
CA ASP A 54 19.43 -7.20 11.13
C ASP A 54 19.23 -8.62 11.66
N ASP A 55 19.87 -9.59 11.01
CA ASP A 55 19.92 -10.99 11.42
C ASP A 55 21.35 -11.35 11.81
N GLY A 56 21.70 -11.12 13.07
CA GLY A 56 23.04 -11.45 13.59
C GLY A 56 24.18 -10.67 12.92
N GLY A 57 23.93 -9.44 12.45
CA GLY A 57 24.90 -8.59 11.73
C GLY A 57 24.76 -8.64 10.22
N MET A 58 23.91 -9.52 9.68
CA MET A 58 23.55 -9.53 8.26
C MET A 58 22.35 -8.61 8.03
N LEU A 59 22.59 -7.48 7.36
CA LEU A 59 21.55 -6.51 7.04
C LEU A 59 20.89 -6.86 5.70
N THR A 60 19.57 -7.04 5.73
CA THR A 60 18.74 -7.27 4.53
C THR A 60 17.82 -6.07 4.32
N GLU A 61 17.91 -5.42 3.16
CA GLU A 61 17.01 -4.32 2.77
C GLU A 61 15.64 -4.89 2.43
N LEU A 62 14.59 -4.26 2.96
CA LEU A 62 13.20 -4.65 2.73
C LEU A 62 12.50 -3.64 1.83
N ASP A 63 11.57 -4.11 1.02
CA ASP A 63 10.64 -3.25 0.30
C ASP A 63 9.83 -2.39 1.27
N ARG A 64 9.70 -1.11 0.93
CA ARG A 64 8.91 -0.16 1.71
C ARG A 64 8.07 0.74 0.81
N VAL A 65 6.79 0.83 1.15
CA VAL A 65 5.82 1.63 0.40
C VAL A 65 5.35 2.80 1.26
N LEU A 66 5.32 4.01 0.69
CA LEU A 66 4.67 5.15 1.33
C LEU A 66 3.17 4.87 1.40
N ASP A 67 2.56 5.10 2.55
CA ASP A 67 1.11 5.00 2.69
C ASP A 67 0.42 5.93 1.67
N PRO A 68 -0.54 5.45 0.86
CA PRO A 68 -1.19 6.25 -0.18
C PRO A 68 -1.91 7.51 0.31
N VAL A 69 -2.26 7.58 1.60
CA VAL A 69 -2.86 8.78 2.21
C VAL A 69 -1.85 9.58 3.05
N SER A 70 -0.57 9.28 2.92
CA SER A 70 0.54 10.00 3.51
C SER A 70 1.35 10.73 2.44
N SER A 71 2.21 11.63 2.89
CA SER A 71 3.11 12.38 2.01
C SER A 71 4.49 12.39 2.64
N TRP A 72 5.52 12.49 1.79
CA TRP A 72 6.84 12.88 2.26
C TRP A 72 6.81 14.29 2.81
N ASN A 73 7.86 14.62 3.56
CA ASN A 73 7.99 15.92 4.22
C ASN A 73 6.80 16.26 5.14
N GLY A 74 6.19 15.24 5.76
CA GLY A 74 5.15 15.40 6.76
C GLY A 74 5.63 14.96 8.15
N THR A 75 5.01 15.49 9.19
CA THR A 75 5.28 15.12 10.60
C THR A 75 4.74 13.72 10.96
N SER A 76 3.87 13.16 10.12
CA SER A 76 3.31 11.81 10.26
C SER A 76 3.42 11.06 8.93
N THR A 77 4.62 11.04 8.35
CA THR A 77 4.91 10.20 7.18
C THR A 77 4.77 8.74 7.60
N ARG A 78 4.05 7.93 6.82
CA ARG A 78 3.78 6.52 7.16
C ARG A 78 4.37 5.59 6.11
N LEU A 79 5.16 4.63 6.56
CA LEU A 79 5.82 3.66 5.69
C LEU A 79 5.34 2.26 6.03
N TRP A 80 4.86 1.55 5.03
CA TRP A 80 4.50 0.15 5.14
C TRP A 80 5.68 -0.73 4.75
N PHE A 81 5.91 -1.79 5.51
CA PHE A 81 6.81 -2.88 5.15
C PHE A 81 6.29 -4.20 5.73
N ARG A 82 6.92 -5.31 5.38
CA ARG A 82 6.52 -6.65 5.79
C ARG A 82 7.51 -7.25 6.79
N THR A 83 7.00 -7.85 7.87
CA THR A 83 7.83 -8.66 8.79
C THR A 83 8.36 -9.89 8.06
N THR A 84 9.63 -10.25 8.27
CA THR A 84 10.23 -11.45 7.65
C THR A 84 10.44 -12.59 8.65
N ALA A 85 10.07 -12.37 9.91
CA ALA A 85 10.09 -13.36 10.98
C ALA A 85 8.87 -13.15 11.87
N PRO A 86 8.32 -14.22 12.48
CA PRO A 86 7.24 -14.08 13.44
C PRO A 86 7.72 -13.37 14.71
N ILE A 87 6.82 -12.62 15.33
CA ILE A 87 7.01 -11.97 16.63
C ILE A 87 5.98 -12.58 17.57
N GLU A 88 6.45 -13.37 18.53
CA GLU A 88 5.59 -14.07 19.48
C GLU A 88 4.71 -13.13 20.29
N ALA A 89 3.57 -13.62 20.79
CA ALA A 89 2.69 -12.84 21.63
C ALA A 89 3.44 -12.22 22.83
N SER A 90 3.15 -10.95 23.12
CA SER A 90 3.82 -10.14 24.15
C SER A 90 5.33 -9.92 23.97
N ALA A 91 5.92 -10.34 22.85
CA ALA A 91 7.32 -10.11 22.53
C ALA A 91 7.55 -8.76 21.84
N VAL A 92 8.79 -8.29 21.90
CA VAL A 92 9.27 -7.12 21.16
C VAL A 92 10.38 -7.56 20.23
N ASP A 93 10.22 -7.27 18.94
CA ASP A 93 11.28 -7.42 17.95
C ASP A 93 12.02 -6.08 17.79
N GLN A 94 13.35 -6.17 17.82
CA GLN A 94 14.31 -5.07 17.75
C GLN A 94 15.28 -5.20 16.57
N SER A 95 15.07 -6.18 15.70
CA SER A 95 15.91 -6.46 14.53
C SER A 95 15.67 -5.52 13.36
N TYR A 96 14.61 -4.70 13.38
CA TYR A 96 14.31 -3.81 12.27
C TYR A 96 14.82 -2.39 12.52
N TRP A 97 15.25 -1.73 11.46
CA TRP A 97 15.86 -0.42 11.50
C TRP A 97 15.39 0.45 10.34
N ILE A 98 15.22 1.73 10.60
CA ILE A 98 15.14 2.74 9.54
C ILE A 98 16.52 3.36 9.38
N TYR A 99 17.01 3.42 8.14
CA TYR A 99 18.23 4.13 7.74
C TYR A 99 17.87 5.35 6.88
N TYR A 100 18.64 6.43 6.98
CA TYR A 100 18.48 7.67 6.20
C TYR A 100 19.76 8.52 6.21
N GLY A 101 19.80 9.55 5.36
CA GLY A 101 20.94 10.48 5.26
C GLY A 101 21.99 10.12 4.22
N ASP A 102 21.63 9.34 3.20
CA ASP A 102 22.43 9.23 1.98
C ASP A 102 21.92 10.27 0.96
N PRO A 103 22.67 11.36 0.70
CA PRO A 103 22.23 12.42 -0.21
C PRO A 103 22.21 11.98 -1.68
N THR A 104 22.82 10.83 -1.99
CA THR A 104 22.91 10.26 -3.35
C THR A 104 21.96 9.09 -3.56
N ALA A 105 21.11 8.79 -2.58
CA ALA A 105 20.27 7.61 -2.61
C ALA A 105 19.30 7.61 -3.81
N ALA A 106 19.34 6.50 -4.56
CA ALA A 106 18.38 6.21 -5.61
C ALA A 106 16.99 5.85 -5.01
N LYS A 107 16.02 5.55 -5.88
CA LYS A 107 14.72 5.04 -5.42
C LYS A 107 14.91 3.73 -4.63
N PRO A 108 14.24 3.56 -3.47
CA PRO A 108 14.28 2.29 -2.74
C PRO A 108 13.51 1.19 -3.47
N PRO A 109 13.74 -0.08 -3.08
CA PRO A 109 12.78 -1.15 -3.28
C PRO A 109 11.41 -0.75 -2.69
N ALA A 110 10.36 -0.87 -3.50
CA ALA A 110 9.01 -0.45 -3.17
C ALA A 110 7.94 -1.36 -3.82
N ASP A 111 8.26 -2.65 -4.01
CA ASP A 111 7.34 -3.64 -4.55
C ASP A 111 6.20 -3.92 -3.55
N GLY A 112 4.98 -3.52 -3.90
CA GLY A 112 3.82 -3.73 -3.05
C GLY A 112 3.48 -5.20 -2.80
N ASN A 113 3.83 -6.10 -3.72
CA ASN A 113 3.67 -7.56 -3.54
C ASN A 113 4.60 -8.14 -2.48
N ARG A 114 5.69 -7.41 -2.16
CA ARG A 114 6.61 -7.74 -1.06
C ARG A 114 6.24 -7.06 0.25
N VAL A 115 5.28 -6.15 0.25
CA VAL A 115 4.81 -5.44 1.44
C VAL A 115 3.45 -5.94 1.93
N TYR A 116 2.48 -6.17 1.04
CA TYR A 116 1.08 -6.48 1.39
C TYR A 116 0.65 -7.88 0.98
N LEU A 117 -0.20 -8.53 1.78
CA LEU A 117 -0.72 -9.86 1.48
C LEU A 117 -1.39 -9.94 0.10
N ILE A 118 -2.14 -8.90 -0.25
CA ILE A 118 -2.75 -8.69 -1.57
C ILE A 118 -2.44 -7.25 -1.97
N TRP A 119 -1.96 -7.05 -3.20
CA TRP A 119 -1.63 -5.74 -3.73
C TRP A 119 -1.94 -5.66 -5.22
N ASN A 120 -2.48 -4.51 -5.62
CA ASN A 120 -2.60 -4.07 -7.01
C ASN A 120 -2.61 -2.53 -6.99
N ASP A 121 -1.87 -1.89 -7.89
CA ASP A 121 -1.90 -0.44 -8.10
C ASP A 121 -2.87 -0.01 -9.22
N PHE A 122 -3.47 -0.98 -9.92
CA PHE A 122 -4.44 -0.82 -11.00
C PHE A 122 -3.90 0.03 -12.16
N ASP A 123 -2.62 -0.16 -12.52
CA ASP A 123 -1.94 0.62 -13.55
C ASP A 123 -1.30 -0.22 -14.68
N ASP A 124 -1.56 -1.53 -14.72
CA ASP A 124 -1.03 -2.43 -15.76
C ASP A 124 -2.06 -2.76 -16.87
N GLY A 125 -3.31 -2.37 -16.68
CA GLY A 125 -4.39 -2.58 -17.65
C GLY A 125 -5.05 -3.96 -17.55
N VAL A 126 -4.71 -4.76 -16.54
CA VAL A 126 -5.13 -6.15 -16.37
C VAL A 126 -5.66 -6.39 -14.95
N VAL A 127 -6.99 -6.53 -14.85
CA VAL A 127 -7.72 -6.64 -13.56
C VAL A 127 -7.35 -7.88 -12.72
N ASP A 128 -6.69 -8.88 -13.31
CA ASP A 128 -6.44 -10.18 -12.66
C ASP A 128 -4.99 -10.40 -12.20
N SER A 129 -4.08 -9.46 -12.41
CA SER A 129 -2.65 -9.65 -12.12
C SER A 129 -2.31 -9.63 -10.62
N GLY A 130 -3.15 -9.01 -9.78
CA GLY A 130 -2.88 -8.73 -8.36
C GLY A 130 -3.69 -9.54 -7.34
N GLY A 131 -4.26 -10.69 -7.73
CA GLY A 131 -5.01 -11.56 -6.81
C GLY A 131 -6.52 -11.28 -6.72
N PHE A 132 -7.06 -10.53 -7.67
CA PHE A 132 -8.49 -10.29 -7.80
C PHE A 132 -9.05 -11.02 -9.02
N THR A 133 -10.21 -11.64 -8.88
CA THR A 133 -10.93 -12.23 -10.02
C THR A 133 -12.29 -11.56 -10.13
N LEU A 134 -12.63 -11.07 -11.32
CA LEU A 134 -13.99 -10.65 -11.61
C LEU A 134 -14.88 -11.89 -11.74
N SER A 135 -15.79 -12.07 -10.78
CA SER A 135 -16.83 -13.10 -10.86
C SER A 135 -18.18 -12.46 -11.12
N LEU A 136 -18.85 -12.89 -12.19
CA LEU A 136 -20.23 -12.51 -12.48
C LEU A 136 -21.17 -13.57 -11.86
N ILE A 137 -22.26 -13.14 -11.23
CA ILE A 137 -23.24 -14.03 -10.59
C ILE A 137 -24.46 -14.18 -11.50
N GLY A 138 -24.88 -15.42 -11.76
CA GLY A 138 -26.05 -15.73 -12.60
C GLY A 138 -25.87 -15.29 -14.06
N GLY A 139 -26.90 -14.66 -14.63
CA GLY A 139 -26.88 -14.12 -16.01
C GLY A 139 -26.30 -12.72 -16.16
N ALA A 140 -25.60 -12.21 -15.14
CA ALA A 140 -25.02 -10.87 -15.18
C ALA A 140 -23.97 -10.75 -16.30
N LYS A 141 -23.90 -9.58 -16.93
CA LYS A 141 -22.88 -9.22 -17.91
C LYS A 141 -22.19 -7.95 -17.44
N GLY A 142 -20.87 -7.96 -17.44
CA GLY A 142 -20.07 -6.83 -17.02
C GLY A 142 -18.62 -7.02 -17.40
N ALA A 143 -17.83 -5.98 -17.16
CA ALA A 143 -16.40 -5.97 -17.35
C ALA A 143 -15.75 -5.18 -16.23
N ALA A 144 -14.49 -5.47 -15.98
CA ALA A 144 -13.63 -4.64 -15.18
C ALA A 144 -12.52 -4.12 -16.07
N ALA A 145 -12.09 -2.89 -15.82
CA ALA A 145 -10.99 -2.28 -16.55
C ALA A 145 -10.16 -1.44 -15.58
N GLU A 146 -8.85 -1.43 -15.81
CA GLU A 146 -7.91 -0.59 -15.08
C GLU A 146 -7.47 0.57 -15.96
N ALA A 147 -7.40 1.78 -15.39
CA ALA A 147 -6.81 2.93 -16.06
C ALA A 147 -6.40 4.01 -15.05
N GLY A 148 -5.13 4.41 -15.06
CA GLY A 148 -4.63 5.53 -14.26
C GLY A 148 -4.80 5.31 -12.76
N SER A 149 -4.34 4.14 -12.28
CA SER A 149 -4.47 3.68 -10.89
C SER A 149 -5.91 3.57 -10.38
N ALA A 150 -6.85 3.24 -11.27
CA ALA A 150 -8.26 3.11 -10.93
C ALA A 150 -8.88 1.85 -11.54
N LEU A 151 -9.55 1.08 -10.69
CA LEU A 151 -10.44 0.00 -11.10
C LEU A 151 -11.82 0.54 -11.44
N THR A 152 -12.27 0.30 -12.66
CA THR A 152 -13.64 0.59 -13.10
C THR A 152 -14.41 -0.72 -13.27
N LEU A 153 -15.56 -0.84 -12.61
CA LEU A 153 -16.48 -1.94 -12.79
C LEU A 153 -17.68 -1.45 -13.63
N SER A 154 -17.95 -2.14 -14.73
CA SER A 154 -19.07 -1.85 -15.63
C SER A 154 -20.03 -3.04 -15.68
N VAL A 155 -21.33 -2.79 -15.61
CA VAL A 155 -22.36 -3.83 -15.76
C VAL A 155 -23.31 -3.42 -16.87
N SER A 156 -23.48 -4.32 -17.85
CA SER A 156 -24.38 -4.16 -19.00
C SER A 156 -25.70 -4.92 -18.83
N SER A 157 -25.77 -5.91 -17.93
CA SER A 157 -27.03 -6.52 -17.48
C SER A 157 -26.87 -7.23 -16.15
N GLY A 158 -27.94 -7.31 -15.35
CA GLY A 158 -27.91 -7.89 -13.99
C GLY A 158 -27.58 -6.87 -12.91
N ASP A 159 -27.37 -7.35 -11.68
CA ASP A 159 -27.14 -6.47 -10.53
C ASP A 159 -25.70 -5.94 -10.46
N LEU A 160 -25.56 -4.65 -10.74
CA LEU A 160 -24.98 -3.69 -9.79
C LEU A 160 -26.09 -2.68 -9.44
N GLY A 161 -27.23 -3.23 -8.99
CA GLY A 161 -28.48 -2.51 -8.69
C GLY A 161 -29.24 -1.96 -9.91
N LEU A 162 -29.24 -2.68 -11.05
CA LEU A 162 -29.87 -2.34 -12.34
C LEU A 162 -29.15 -1.23 -13.16
N VAL A 163 -28.08 -1.64 -13.86
CA VAL A 163 -27.36 -0.98 -14.99
C VAL A 163 -26.69 0.38 -14.69
N GLY A 164 -25.36 0.42 -14.78
CA GLY A 164 -24.54 1.63 -14.61
C GLY A 164 -23.03 1.35 -14.54
N GLN A 165 -22.22 2.41 -14.47
CA GLN A 165 -20.79 2.33 -14.16
C GLN A 165 -20.56 2.66 -12.68
N LEU A 166 -19.85 1.77 -11.97
CA LEU A 166 -19.34 2.02 -10.63
C LEU A 166 -17.82 2.19 -10.71
N ARG A 167 -17.34 3.40 -10.39
CA ARG A 167 -15.91 3.61 -10.15
C ARG A 167 -15.65 3.30 -8.68
N VAL A 168 -14.87 2.25 -8.43
CA VAL A 168 -14.44 1.88 -7.09
C VAL A 168 -13.11 2.58 -6.85
N PHE A 169 -13.12 3.63 -6.03
CA PHE A 169 -11.90 4.22 -5.53
C PHE A 169 -11.53 3.48 -4.24
N ALA A 170 -10.59 2.55 -4.33
CA ALA A 170 -10.04 1.90 -3.15
C ALA A 170 -9.01 2.85 -2.53
N SER A 171 -9.36 3.49 -1.42
CA SER A 171 -8.37 4.08 -0.51
C SER A 171 -8.62 3.54 0.89
N ARG A 172 -7.53 3.25 1.63
CA ARG A 172 -7.57 2.45 2.87
C ARG A 172 -8.35 3.07 4.05
N ARG A 173 -8.98 4.24 3.90
CA ARG A 173 -9.83 4.82 4.94
C ARG A 173 -11.32 4.86 4.59
N GLU A 174 -11.69 4.58 3.35
CA GLU A 174 -13.07 4.73 2.92
C GLU A 174 -13.32 3.98 1.61
N TRP A 175 -14.30 3.08 1.62
CA TRP A 175 -14.92 2.60 0.39
C TRP A 175 -15.87 3.69 -0.11
N ARG A 176 -15.41 4.54 -1.02
CA ARG A 176 -16.27 5.55 -1.63
C ARG A 176 -16.90 5.00 -2.90
N PHE A 177 -18.17 4.66 -2.82
CA PHE A 177 -19.00 4.35 -3.98
C PHE A 177 -19.51 5.66 -4.59
N ARG A 178 -19.07 6.00 -5.81
CA ARG A 178 -19.69 7.06 -6.61
C ARG A 178 -20.33 6.44 -7.84
N GLY A 179 -21.63 6.19 -7.77
CA GLY A 179 -22.44 5.82 -8.93
C GLY A 179 -22.86 7.05 -9.72
N ARG A 180 -22.73 7.00 -11.05
CA ARG A 180 -23.47 7.89 -11.95
C ARG A 180 -24.63 7.08 -12.51
N TYR A 181 -25.84 7.41 -12.05
CA TYR A 181 -27.06 6.83 -12.57
C TYR A 181 -27.47 7.58 -13.84
N VAL A 182 -27.60 6.89 -14.98
CA VAL A 182 -28.22 7.43 -16.19
C VAL A 182 -29.57 6.76 -16.32
N ARG A 183 -30.64 7.47 -15.97
CA ARG A 183 -32.00 6.97 -16.14
C ARG A 183 -32.32 7.05 -17.64
N ASP A 184 -32.52 5.92 -18.29
CA ASP A 184 -33.08 5.91 -19.64
C ASP A 184 -34.54 6.36 -19.55
N VAL A 185 -34.84 7.55 -20.07
CA VAL A 185 -36.19 8.11 -20.13
C VAL A 185 -36.83 7.66 -21.43
N HIS A 186 -37.26 6.40 -21.49
CA HIS A 186 -38.14 5.94 -22.56
C HIS A 186 -39.50 5.56 -21.98
N GLY A 187 -40.46 6.45 -22.22
CA GLY A 187 -41.86 6.29 -21.85
C GLY A 187 -42.49 5.09 -22.54
N ARG A 188 -43.13 4.23 -21.74
CA ARG A 188 -44.26 3.41 -22.18
C ARG A 188 -45.35 3.52 -21.14
N ARG A 189 -46.46 4.18 -21.50
CA ARG A 189 -47.75 3.96 -20.83
C ARG A 189 -48.39 2.78 -21.55
N PHE A 190 -48.68 1.72 -20.81
CA PHE A 190 -49.70 0.77 -21.20
C PHE A 190 -51.05 1.38 -20.85
N GLY A 191 -51.97 1.38 -21.83
CA GLY A 191 -53.29 2.00 -21.79
C GLY A 191 -53.71 2.36 -23.20
#